data_AF-A0A6M2C9T4-F1
#
_entry.id   AF-A0A6M2C9T4-F1
#
_cell.length_a   1.000
_cell.length_b   1.000
_cell.length_c   1.000
_cell.angle_alpha   90.00
_cell.angle_beta   90.00
_cell.angle_gamma   90.00
#
_symmetry.space_group_name_H-M   'P 1'
#
loop_
_entity.id
_entity.type
_entity.pdbx_description
1 polymer ?
#
loop_
_entity_poly.entity_id
_entity_poly.type
_entity_poly.pdbx_seq_one_letter_code
_entity_poly.pdbx_strand_id
1 'polypeptide(L)'
;MEREQHELYEYARKRLKQKKGLYFHFVLLFLVSLFLFVATKLFNFGIDSNWYMYAITAWLFIFLLHFIKVFITDRFMNKNWERDQIDRLAALQAKKIAELQSNIEEESSN
;
A
#
# COMPACT_ATOMS: atom_id res chain seq x y z
N MET A 1 -29.49 11.77 0.02
CA MET A 1 -28.97 10.57 0.73
C MET A 1 -28.22 9.61 -0.19
N GLU A 2 -28.82 9.00 -1.23
CA GLU A 2 -28.12 7.98 -2.04
C GLU A 2 -26.87 8.53 -2.78
N ARG A 3 -26.96 9.75 -3.33
CA ARG A 3 -25.84 10.40 -4.04
C ARG A 3 -24.65 10.74 -3.13
N GLU A 4 -24.91 11.26 -1.94
CA GLU A 4 -23.86 11.64 -0.97
C GLU A 4 -23.13 10.40 -0.45
N GLN A 5 -23.86 9.31 -0.16
CA GLN A 5 -23.23 8.05 0.24
C GLN A 5 -22.37 7.46 -0.87
N HIS A 6 -22.82 7.58 -2.13
CA HIS A 6 -22.03 7.15 -3.29
C HIS A 6 -20.74 7.97 -3.45
N GLU A 7 -20.80 9.28 -3.25
CA GLU A 7 -19.62 10.16 -3.34
C GLU A 7 -18.60 9.88 -2.22
N LEU A 8 -19.06 9.67 -0.99
CA LEU A 8 -18.21 9.27 0.14
C LEU A 8 -17.50 7.93 -0.14
N TYR A 9 -18.24 6.96 -0.67
CA TYR A 9 -17.69 5.66 -1.06
C TYR A 9 -16.63 5.79 -2.16
N GLU A 10 -16.91 6.53 -3.23
CA GLU A 10 -15.96 6.74 -4.33
C GLU A 10 -14.69 7.47 -3.87
N TYR A 11 -14.82 8.43 -2.96
CA TYR A 11 -13.68 9.08 -2.34
C TYR A 11 -12.83 8.10 -1.51
N ALA A 12 -13.46 7.33 -0.62
CA ALA A 12 -12.80 6.33 0.21
C ALA A 12 -12.05 5.30 -0.64
N ARG A 13 -12.68 4.84 -1.73
CA ARG A 13 -12.08 3.93 -2.71
C ARG A 13 -10.85 4.51 -3.40
N LYS A 14 -10.89 5.76 -3.84
CA LYS A 14 -9.72 6.44 -4.45
C LYS A 14 -8.56 6.55 -3.45
N ARG A 15 -8.84 6.92 -2.20
CA ARG A 15 -7.82 7.00 -1.14
C ARG A 15 -7.21 5.65 -0.82
N LEU A 16 -8.02 4.59 -0.81
CA LEU A 16 -7.54 3.23 -0.61
C LEU A 16 -6.56 2.81 -1.70
N LYS A 17 -6.87 3.07 -2.98
CA LYS A 17 -5.98 2.76 -4.12
C LYS A 17 -4.62 3.44 -3.98
N GLN A 18 -4.59 4.70 -3.53
CA GLN A 18 -3.34 5.42 -3.25
C GLN A 18 -2.52 4.75 -2.13
N LYS A 19 -3.17 4.39 -1.02
CA LYS A 19 -2.52 3.66 0.08
C LYS A 19 -1.93 2.34 -0.39
N LYS A 20 -2.68 1.55 -1.16
CA LYS A 20 -2.21 0.28 -1.73
C LYS A 20 -0.93 0.47 -2.55
N GLY A 21 -0.90 1.49 -3.41
CA GLY A 21 0.28 1.84 -4.19
C GLY A 21 1.47 2.17 -3.29
N LEU A 22 1.29 3.00 -2.27
CA LEU A 22 2.35 3.37 -1.34
C LEU A 22 2.91 2.16 -0.57
N TYR A 23 2.04 1.28 -0.07
CA TYR A 23 2.45 0.05 0.62
C TYR A 23 3.25 -0.87 -0.32
N PHE A 24 2.83 -1.01 -1.58
CA PHE A 24 3.60 -1.78 -2.56
C PHE A 24 5.00 -1.18 -2.78
N HIS A 25 5.10 0.14 -2.96
CA HIS A 25 6.40 0.81 -3.11
C HIS A 25 7.27 0.66 -1.86
N PHE A 26 6.68 0.73 -0.67
CA PHE A 26 7.41 0.56 0.59
C PHE A 26 7.97 -0.84 0.74
N VAL A 27 7.17 -1.88 0.46
CA VAL A 27 7.61 -3.28 0.49
C VAL A 27 8.69 -3.53 -0.56
N LEU A 28 8.51 -2.99 -1.77
CA LEU A 28 9.50 -3.10 -2.85
C LEU A 28 10.82 -2.43 -2.46
N LEU A 29 10.78 -1.21 -1.91
CA LEU A 29 11.97 -0.49 -1.47
C LEU A 29 12.74 -1.27 -0.40
N PHE A 30 12.02 -1.82 0.59
CA PHE A 30 12.64 -2.61 1.66
C PHE A 30 13.33 -3.87 1.10
N LEU A 31 12.68 -4.58 0.18
CA LEU A 31 13.24 -5.77 -0.46
C LEU A 31 14.43 -5.46 -1.35
N VAL A 32 14.34 -4.41 -2.17
CA VAL A 32 15.48 -3.94 -2.99
C VAL A 32 16.65 -3.58 -2.10
N SER A 33 16.41 -2.85 -1.01
CA SER A 33 17.45 -2.46 -0.06
C SER A 33 18.12 -3.69 0.59
N LEU A 34 17.33 -4.65 1.07
CA LEU A 34 17.84 -5.89 1.66
C LEU A 34 18.63 -6.71 0.63
N PHE A 35 18.13 -6.80 -0.60
CA PHE A 35 18.82 -7.47 -1.69
C PHE A 35 20.16 -6.83 -2.00
N LEU A 36 20.22 -5.49 -2.14
CA LEU A 36 21.46 -4.78 -2.37
C LEU A 36 22.45 -4.99 -1.22
N PHE A 37 21.99 -4.96 0.03
CA PHE A 37 22.85 -5.21 1.19
C PHE A 37 23.47 -6.61 1.17
N VAL A 38 22.67 -7.65 0.89
CA VAL A 38 23.14 -9.04 0.78
C VAL A 38 24.07 -9.20 -0.43
N ALA A 39 23.71 -8.60 -1.56
CA ALA A 39 24.53 -8.58 -2.76
C ALA A 39 25.92 -7.98 -2.45
N THR A 40 26.00 -6.82 -1.82
CA THR A 40 27.30 -6.20 -1.46
C THR A 40 28.15 -7.08 -0.55
N LYS A 41 27.55 -7.91 0.31
CA LYS A 41 28.27 -8.83 1.20
C LYS A 41 28.72 -10.12 0.51
N LEU A 42 27.93 -10.64 -0.42
CA LEU A 42 28.24 -11.88 -1.16
C LEU A 42 29.18 -11.64 -2.34
N PHE A 43 29.08 -10.49 -3.00
CA PHE A 43 29.92 -10.13 -4.12
C PHE A 43 31.23 -9.51 -3.62
N ASN A 44 32.20 -10.37 -3.30
CA ASN A 44 33.59 -9.95 -3.35
C ASN A 44 33.93 -9.70 -4.83
N PHE A 45 34.32 -8.48 -5.19
CA PHE A 45 34.74 -8.10 -6.55
C PHE A 45 36.10 -8.73 -6.92
N GLY A 46 36.17 -10.06 -6.90
CA GLY A 46 37.29 -10.87 -7.37
C GLY A 46 37.19 -11.11 -8.87
N ILE A 47 38.35 -11.20 -9.53
CA ILE A 47 38.53 -11.16 -11.00
C ILE A 47 37.94 -12.38 -11.73
N ASP A 48 37.49 -13.41 -11.01
CA ASP A 48 36.87 -14.60 -11.61
C ASP A 48 35.40 -14.34 -11.98
N SER A 49 35.20 -14.04 -13.26
CA SER A 49 33.91 -13.69 -13.87
C SER A 49 32.89 -14.84 -13.83
N ASN A 50 32.27 -15.07 -12.67
CA ASN A 50 31.09 -15.92 -12.51
C ASN A 50 29.82 -15.18 -12.94
N TRP A 51 29.70 -14.84 -14.23
CA TRP A 51 28.58 -14.07 -14.78
C TRP A 51 27.20 -14.69 -14.45
N TYR A 52 27.16 -16.02 -14.35
CA TYR A 52 25.97 -16.79 -14.00
C TYR A 52 25.49 -16.52 -12.55
N MET A 53 26.38 -16.18 -11.61
CA MET A 53 25.99 -15.83 -10.24
C MET A 53 25.18 -14.53 -10.24
N TYR A 54 25.55 -13.54 -11.05
CA TYR A 54 24.77 -12.31 -11.19
C TYR A 54 23.41 -12.59 -11.83
N ALA A 55 23.37 -13.42 -12.87
CA ALA A 55 22.12 -13.79 -13.54
C ALA A 55 21.17 -14.52 -12.58
N ILE A 56 21.65 -15.56 -11.88
CA ILE A 56 20.83 -16.33 -10.91
C ILE A 56 20.37 -15.44 -9.75
N THR A 57 21.25 -14.58 -9.23
CA THR A 57 20.92 -13.68 -8.11
C THR A 57 19.86 -12.65 -8.51
N ALA A 58 19.98 -12.04 -9.69
CA ALA A 58 18.96 -11.13 -10.22
C ALA A 58 17.62 -11.85 -10.49
N TRP A 59 17.67 -13.09 -10.98
CA TRP A 59 16.46 -13.88 -11.25
C TRP A 59 15.75 -14.32 -9.98
N LEU A 60 16.50 -14.75 -8.97
CA LEU A 60 15.97 -15.05 -7.64
C LEU A 60 15.31 -13.79 -7.04
N PHE A 61 15.93 -12.63 -7.16
CA PHE A 61 15.38 -11.38 -6.67
C PHE A 61 14.03 -11.02 -7.32
N ILE A 62 13.93 -11.12 -8.65
CA ILE A 62 12.69 -10.86 -9.38
C ILE A 62 11.61 -11.88 -8.97
N PHE A 63 11.98 -13.15 -8.80
CA PHE A 63 11.06 -14.18 -8.33
C PHE A 63 10.55 -13.89 -6.90
N LEU A 64 11.43 -13.44 -6.01
CA LEU A 64 11.07 -13.07 -4.63
C LEU A 64 10.09 -11.88 -4.61
N LEU A 65 10.34 -10.87 -5.44
CA LEU A 65 9.43 -9.73 -5.62
C LEU A 65 8.05 -10.20 -6.13
N HIS A 66 8.02 -11.08 -7.13
CA HIS A 66 6.77 -11.63 -7.65
C HIS A 66 6.02 -12.43 -6.57
N PHE A 67 6.73 -13.28 -5.82
CA PHE A 67 6.16 -14.07 -4.73
C PHE A 67 5.51 -13.17 -3.68
N ILE A 68 6.21 -12.14 -3.19
CA ILE A 68 5.68 -11.24 -2.16
C ILE A 68 4.49 -10.44 -2.67
N LYS A 69 4.54 -9.95 -3.92
CA LYS A 69 3.42 -9.24 -4.55
C LYS A 69 2.16 -10.12 -4.55
N VAL A 70 2.25 -11.35 -5.04
CA VAL A 70 1.09 -12.23 -5.22
C VAL A 70 0.63 -12.86 -3.89
N PHE A 71 1.54 -13.32 -3.04
CA PHE A 71 1.19 -14.07 -1.84
C PHE A 71 0.96 -13.20 -0.61
N ILE A 72 1.64 -12.06 -0.47
CA ILE A 72 1.48 -11.17 0.68
C ILE A 72 0.59 -9.99 0.29
N THR A 73 1.01 -9.16 -0.67
CA THR A 73 0.30 -7.90 -0.97
C THR A 73 -1.12 -8.15 -1.47
N ASP A 74 -1.30 -9.04 -2.45
CA ASP A 74 -2.63 -9.33 -3.01
C ASP A 74 -3.53 -10.12 -2.05
N ARG A 75 -2.95 -11.01 -1.22
CA ARG A 75 -3.70 -11.77 -0.20
C ARG A 75 -4.14 -10.89 0.97
N PHE A 76 -3.24 -10.03 1.46
CA PHE A 76 -3.51 -9.12 2.57
C PHE A 76 -4.52 -8.05 2.16
N MET A 77 -4.37 -7.46 0.98
CA MET A 77 -5.27 -6.43 0.47
C MET A 77 -6.41 -7.01 -0.38
N ASN A 78 -6.96 -8.14 0.04
CA ASN A 78 -8.08 -8.79 -0.64
C ASN A 78 -9.35 -7.90 -0.63
N LYS A 79 -10.37 -8.32 -1.37
CA LYS A 79 -11.62 -7.58 -1.52
C LYS A 79 -12.36 -7.34 -0.20
N ASN A 80 -12.21 -8.21 0.80
CA ASN A 80 -12.83 -8.04 2.11
C ASN A 80 -12.10 -6.96 2.91
N TRP A 81 -10.77 -6.97 2.89
CA TRP A 81 -9.96 -5.91 3.49
C TRP A 81 -10.26 -4.55 2.84
N GLU A 82 -10.44 -4.51 1.52
CA GLU A 82 -10.83 -3.27 0.84
C GLU A 82 -12.17 -2.72 1.34
N ARG A 83 -13.18 -3.59 1.49
CA ARG A 83 -14.50 -3.19 1.97
C ARG A 83 -14.44 -2.67 3.40
N ASP A 84 -13.76 -3.37 4.30
CA ASP A 84 -13.60 -2.95 5.70
C ASP A 84 -12.93 -1.56 5.82
N GLN A 85 -11.90 -1.30 5.01
CA GLN A 85 -11.25 0.00 4.98
C GLN A 85 -12.14 1.11 4.41
N ILE A 86 -12.95 0.81 3.39
CA ILE A 86 -13.89 1.77 2.81
C ILE A 86 -14.99 2.10 3.81
N ASP A 87 -15.58 1.10 4.45
CA ASP A 87 -16.64 1.27 5.44
C ASP A 87 -16.14 2.09 6.64
N ARG A 88 -14.94 1.79 7.13
CA ARG A 88 -14.28 2.59 8.17
C ARG A 88 -14.07 4.04 7.75
N LEU A 89 -13.59 4.29 6.53
CA LEU A 89 -13.36 5.64 6.02
C LEU A 89 -14.68 6.41 5.84
N ALA A 90 -15.70 5.77 5.27
CA ALA A 90 -17.02 6.37 5.07
C ALA A 90 -17.67 6.72 6.42
N ALA A 91 -17.58 5.85 7.42
CA ALA A 91 -18.08 6.11 8.77
C ALA A 91 -17.37 7.30 9.44
N LEU A 92 -16.04 7.39 9.28
CA LEU A 92 -15.26 8.52 9.81
C LEU A 92 -15.65 9.85 9.14
N GLN A 93 -15.88 9.84 7.82
CA GLN A 93 -16.32 11.03 7.09
C GLN A 93 -17.72 11.45 7.51
N ALA A 94 -18.66 10.51 7.63
CA ALA A 94 -20.02 10.80 8.10
C ALA A 94 -20.00 11.41 9.52
N LYS A 95 -19.19 10.85 10.43
CA LYS A 95 -19.01 11.40 11.78
C LYS A 95 -18.45 12.82 11.74
N LYS A 96 -17.47 13.09 10.88
CA LYS A 96 -16.86 14.42 10.77
C LYS A 96 -17.83 15.45 10.21
N ILE A 97 -18.69 15.06 9.26
CA ILE A 97 -19.75 15.94 8.73
C ILE A 97 -20.74 16.30 9.84
N ALA A 98 -21.18 15.34 10.64
CA ALA A 98 -22.09 15.59 11.76
C ALA A 98 -21.49 16.54 12.81
N GLU A 99 -20.21 16.37 13.16
CA GLU A 99 -19.49 17.27 14.08
C GLU A 99 -19.35 18.70 13.51
N LEU A 100 -19.11 18.82 12.20
CA LEU A 100 -19.04 20.14 11.56
C LEU A 100 -20.41 20.82 11.52
N GLN A 101 -21.49 20.06 11.30
CA GLN A 101 -22.85 20.60 11.34
C GLN A 101 -23.22 21.11 12.74
N SER A 102 -22.91 20.35 13.80
CA SER A 102 -23.17 20.80 15.17
C SER A 102 -22.38 22.06 15.54
N ASN A 103 -21.11 22.14 15.13
CA ASN A 103 -20.29 23.33 15.38
C ASN A 103 -20.82 24.58 14.67
N ILE A 104 -21.32 24.43 13.44
CA ILE A 104 -21.93 25.54 12.68
C ILE A 104 -23.24 25.99 13.35
N GLU A 105 -24.07 25.04 13.80
CA GLU A 105 -25.31 25.35 14.51
C GLU A 105 -25.03 26.10 15.83
N GLU A 106 -24.08 25.63 16.63
CA GLU A 106 -23.62 26.31 17.85
C GLU A 106 -23.10 27.72 17.56
N GLU A 107 -22.24 27.89 16.55
CA GLU A 107 -21.69 29.20 16.15
C GLU A 107 -22.77 30.14 15.60
N SER A 108 -23.80 29.62 14.92
CA SER A 108 -24.93 30.42 14.42
C SER A 108 -25.95 30.81 15.49
N SER A 109 -25.94 30.12 16.63
CA SER A 109 -26.87 30.33 17.75
C SER A 109 -26.32 31.23 18.87
N ASN A 110 -25.03 31.56 18.81
CA ASN A 110 -24.33 32.56 19.64
C ASN A 110 -24.24 33.91 18.93
#